data_AF-A0A9E5DV76-F1
#
_entry.id   AF-A0A9E5DV76-F1
#
_cell.length_a   1.000
_cell.length_b   1.000
_cell.length_c   1.000
_cell.angle_alpha   90.00
_cell.angle_beta   90.00
_cell.angle_gamma   90.00
#
_symmetry.space_group_name_H-M   'P 1'
#
loop_
_entity.id
_entity.type
_entity.pdbx_description
1 polymer ?
#
loop_
_entity_poly.entity_id
_entity_poly.type
_entity_poly.pdbx_seq_one_letter_code
_entity_poly.pdbx_strand_id
1 'polypeptide(L)'
;MHHKPLRASLNYLLRTPMSEPSELEHQLETNLAQLSEAKFVDRLWQRDGTLFARPGDDQGTARAVRNRLGWLFSLPAVRDQVEALAVFARVVERHRFDRVVVVGMGGSSLWPEVVGRHLRGKRGLPVIVADSIHPVAIGELVEQCRAGKPLFVISSKSGTTLETMSLYRHLRGIWPSGDQFVAITDVGSALHQLARTENFREIFTTPADVGGRYAATTLIGVVPAVLTGVVLQDALQRAQEMLDACREPDPRLNTGALLGAWLAAGVQTGRDRVVLALSKDLRAFGSWLEQLIAESSGKNGMGLMPLTGAVAGTGTALADRLRHCLVVGIGTFAHPDDDFLDRSRDAAVPEHSDVLPEVADLWGETVRWQFAMTVCGYLLGVNPYDEPDVAVTKELTQAILRGERQPAEVYASIRVTSLAALPAAVPAEFLQGGENSALTVLAWLAPNSANSQRLDALRANLTAKINAPVAVQVGPRYLHATGQLHKGGRQGHRYLIVVDTTAAHDLQQPETPAAFAQLLRAQALADASVLVERGNSVVWADLAPAPKAA
;
A
#
# COMPACT_ATOMS: atom_id res chain seq x y z
N MET A 1 -37.14 7.78 3.36
CA MET A 1 -36.58 9.05 3.84
C MET A 1 -35.29 9.29 3.06
N HIS A 2 -35.18 10.42 2.37
CA HIS A 2 -34.14 10.67 1.38
C HIS A 2 -32.72 10.67 2.00
N HIS A 3 -31.84 9.82 1.46
CA HIS A 3 -30.40 9.86 1.69
C HIS A 3 -29.84 11.21 1.22
N LYS A 4 -29.49 12.08 2.17
CA LYS A 4 -28.48 13.11 2.01
C LYS A 4 -27.35 12.78 2.98
N PRO A 5 -26.22 12.24 2.51
CA PRO A 5 -24.93 12.68 3.03
C PRO A 5 -23.82 12.58 1.97
N LEU A 6 -23.54 13.66 1.25
CA LEU A 6 -22.29 13.84 0.49
C LEU A 6 -21.96 15.34 0.27
N ARG A 7 -22.84 16.25 0.71
CA ARG A 7 -22.66 17.71 0.57
C ARG A 7 -21.94 18.37 1.76
N ALA A 8 -21.54 17.61 2.78
CA ALA A 8 -20.88 18.17 3.97
C ALA A 8 -19.37 18.39 3.79
N SER A 9 -18.75 17.84 2.74
CA SER A 9 -17.29 17.84 2.56
C SER A 9 -16.67 19.22 2.29
N LEU A 10 -17.42 20.16 1.71
CA LEU A 10 -16.95 21.53 1.46
C LEU A 10 -16.78 22.36 2.75
N ASN A 11 -17.60 22.10 3.77
CA ASN A 11 -17.62 22.91 4.99
C ASN A 11 -16.55 22.51 6.01
N TYR A 12 -15.86 21.38 5.81
CA TYR A 12 -14.88 20.84 6.75
C TYR A 12 -13.43 21.22 6.40
N LEU A 13 -13.11 21.34 5.10
CA LEU A 13 -11.76 21.70 4.63
C LEU A 13 -11.36 23.17 4.87
N LEU A 14 -12.31 24.04 5.24
CA LEU A 14 -12.11 25.50 5.32
C LEU A 14 -12.44 26.10 6.70
N ARG A 15 -12.51 25.32 7.78
CA ARG A 15 -12.74 25.87 9.13
C ARG A 15 -11.43 26.12 9.88
N THR A 16 -10.81 27.24 9.55
CA THR A 16 -10.20 28.11 10.57
C THR A 16 -10.69 29.54 10.31
N PRO A 17 -11.47 30.16 11.21
CA PRO A 17 -11.74 31.59 11.08
C PRO A 17 -10.48 32.34 11.49
N MET A 18 -9.60 32.62 10.52
CA MET A 18 -8.44 33.49 10.68
C MET A 18 -8.24 34.40 9.46
N SER A 19 -7.63 35.55 9.73
CA SER A 19 -7.15 36.57 8.79
C SER A 19 -6.24 35.98 7.70
N GLU A 20 -6.56 36.27 6.44
CA GLU A 20 -5.86 35.86 5.20
C GLU A 20 -5.70 34.34 4.97
N PRO A 21 -5.97 33.83 3.74
CA PRO A 21 -5.79 32.42 3.43
C PRO A 21 -4.33 31.99 3.61
N SER A 22 -4.12 30.82 4.22
CA SER A 22 -2.77 30.24 4.32
C SER A 22 -2.18 29.94 2.92
N GLU A 23 -0.85 29.82 2.83
CA GLU A 23 -0.17 29.43 1.58
C GLU A 23 -0.76 28.14 0.98
N LEU A 24 -1.15 27.19 1.83
CA LEU A 24 -1.80 25.94 1.45
C LEU A 24 -3.18 26.16 0.80
N GLU A 25 -4.00 27.05 1.37
CA GLU A 25 -5.33 27.36 0.84
C GLU A 25 -5.25 28.11 -0.50
N HIS A 26 -4.30 29.03 -0.64
CA HIS A 26 -4.03 29.70 -1.91
C HIS A 26 -3.58 28.70 -3.00
N GLN A 27 -2.69 27.77 -2.63
CA GLN A 27 -2.23 26.73 -3.55
C GLN A 27 -3.35 25.75 -3.91
N LEU A 28 -4.24 25.41 -2.97
CA LEU A 28 -5.43 24.60 -3.26
C LEU A 28 -6.34 25.27 -4.30
N GLU A 29 -6.67 26.55 -4.12
CA GLU A 29 -7.51 27.27 -5.09
C GLU A 29 -6.85 27.36 -6.47
N THR A 30 -5.53 27.54 -6.50
CA THR A 30 -4.73 27.49 -7.74
C THR A 30 -4.87 26.12 -8.43
N ASN A 31 -4.71 25.03 -7.68
CA ASN A 31 -4.86 23.67 -8.21
C ASN A 31 -6.29 23.41 -8.74
N LEU A 32 -7.32 23.86 -8.02
CA LEU A 32 -8.72 23.72 -8.44
C LEU A 32 -9.03 24.51 -9.72
N ALA A 33 -8.45 25.72 -9.86
CA ALA A 33 -8.55 26.51 -11.09
C ALA A 33 -7.85 25.80 -12.26
N GLN A 34 -6.64 25.27 -12.06
CA GLN A 34 -5.90 24.51 -13.08
C GLN A 34 -6.68 23.27 -13.55
N LEU A 35 -7.30 22.51 -12.64
CA LEU A 35 -8.13 21.35 -13.00
C LEU A 35 -9.35 21.75 -13.83
N SER A 36 -9.97 22.89 -13.50
CA SER A 36 -11.13 23.43 -14.20
C SER A 36 -10.77 23.87 -15.63
N GLU A 37 -9.69 24.64 -15.77
CA GLU A 37 -9.18 25.10 -17.07
C GLU A 37 -8.80 23.93 -17.98
N ALA A 38 -8.15 22.91 -17.40
CA ALA A 38 -7.75 21.71 -18.13
C ALA A 38 -8.92 20.79 -18.49
N LYS A 39 -10.15 21.06 -18.00
CA LYS A 39 -11.31 20.15 -18.06
C LYS A 39 -10.95 18.74 -17.62
N PHE A 40 -10.18 18.65 -16.53
CA PHE A 40 -9.52 17.43 -16.10
C PHE A 40 -10.50 16.26 -15.93
N VAL A 41 -11.60 16.50 -15.20
CA VAL A 41 -12.59 15.47 -14.88
C VAL A 41 -13.20 14.89 -16.17
N ASP A 42 -13.70 15.75 -17.06
CA ASP A 42 -14.30 15.32 -18.33
C ASP A 42 -13.32 14.51 -19.19
N ARG A 43 -12.08 14.99 -19.32
CA ARG A 43 -11.03 14.32 -20.10
C ARG A 43 -10.63 12.98 -19.50
N LEU A 44 -10.59 12.87 -18.17
CA LEU A 44 -10.30 11.62 -17.48
C LEU A 44 -11.39 10.58 -17.78
N TRP A 45 -12.67 10.98 -17.73
CA TRP A 45 -13.80 10.13 -18.09
C TRP A 45 -13.84 9.74 -19.57
N GLN A 46 -13.24 10.54 -20.45
CA GLN A 46 -13.05 10.22 -21.87
C GLN A 46 -11.83 9.31 -22.12
N ARG A 47 -11.13 8.90 -21.06
CA ARG A 47 -9.86 8.15 -21.12
C ARG A 47 -8.79 8.88 -21.93
N ASP A 48 -8.73 10.21 -21.82
CA ASP A 48 -7.72 11.01 -22.49
C ASP A 48 -6.33 10.74 -21.87
N GLY A 49 -5.56 9.88 -22.53
CA GLY A 49 -4.22 9.51 -22.11
C GLY A 49 -3.20 10.66 -22.16
N THR A 50 -3.53 11.78 -22.82
CA THR A 50 -2.63 12.95 -22.89
C THR A 50 -2.62 13.77 -21.60
N LEU A 51 -3.55 13.52 -20.66
CA LEU A 51 -3.59 14.21 -19.37
C LEU A 51 -2.29 14.13 -18.59
N PHE A 52 -1.57 13.01 -18.70
CA PHE A 52 -0.33 12.76 -17.96
C PHE A 52 0.91 12.75 -18.87
N ALA A 53 0.74 13.16 -20.13
CA ALA A 53 1.85 13.28 -21.06
C ALA A 53 2.68 14.52 -20.72
N ARG A 54 4.00 14.35 -20.68
CA ARG A 54 4.97 15.41 -20.46
C ARG A 54 5.54 15.93 -21.79
N PRO A 55 6.10 17.14 -21.82
CA PRO A 55 6.87 17.61 -22.97
C PRO A 55 7.98 16.62 -23.31
N GLY A 56 7.94 16.07 -24.53
CA GLY A 56 8.90 15.05 -25.00
C GLY A 56 8.42 13.61 -24.89
N ASP A 57 7.28 13.34 -24.23
CA ASP A 57 6.66 12.01 -24.27
C ASP A 57 6.11 11.71 -25.68
N ASP A 58 6.29 10.47 -26.13
CA ASP A 58 5.74 10.01 -27.40
C ASP A 58 4.27 9.60 -27.27
N GLN A 59 3.65 9.23 -28.40
CA GLN A 59 2.27 8.71 -28.40
C GLN A 59 2.13 7.39 -27.62
N GLY A 60 3.23 6.70 -27.33
CA GLY A 60 3.27 5.47 -26.53
C GLY A 60 2.91 5.73 -25.07
N THR A 61 3.41 6.80 -24.46
CA THR A 61 3.06 7.16 -23.07
C THR A 61 1.57 7.44 -22.91
N ALA A 62 0.97 8.24 -23.80
CA ALA A 62 -0.46 8.51 -23.77
C ALA A 62 -1.30 7.22 -23.96
N ARG A 63 -0.84 6.31 -24.84
CA ARG A 63 -1.49 5.00 -25.01
C ARG A 63 -1.38 4.13 -23.76
N ALA A 64 -0.21 4.12 -23.11
CA ALA A 64 0.01 3.36 -21.88
C ALA A 64 -0.91 3.84 -20.75
N VAL A 65 -1.04 5.16 -20.56
CA VAL A 65 -1.96 5.77 -19.60
C VAL A 65 -3.41 5.42 -19.92
N ARG A 66 -3.85 5.59 -21.17
CA ARG A 66 -5.22 5.22 -21.60
C ARG A 66 -5.52 3.75 -21.27
N ASN A 67 -4.53 2.88 -21.43
CA ASN A 67 -4.58 1.45 -21.09
C ASN A 67 -4.38 1.18 -19.59
N ARG A 68 -4.51 2.18 -18.71
CA ARG A 68 -4.53 2.00 -17.24
C ARG A 68 -5.76 2.60 -16.56
N LEU A 69 -6.65 3.22 -17.36
CA LEU A 69 -7.89 3.87 -16.90
C LEU A 69 -9.10 2.91 -16.85
N GLY A 70 -8.90 1.60 -16.99
CA GLY A 70 -10.00 0.62 -16.97
C GLY A 70 -10.76 0.57 -15.64
N TRP A 71 -10.14 1.00 -14.54
CA TRP A 71 -10.73 0.96 -13.20
C TRP A 71 -11.96 1.88 -13.06
N LEU A 72 -12.05 2.95 -13.87
CA LEU A 72 -13.22 3.84 -13.94
C LEU A 72 -14.47 3.13 -14.49
N PHE A 73 -14.31 1.96 -15.13
CA PHE A 73 -15.35 1.23 -15.84
C PHE A 73 -15.49 -0.23 -15.38
N SER A 74 -14.83 -0.61 -14.28
CA SER A 74 -14.80 -1.99 -13.80
C SER A 74 -16.10 -2.43 -13.13
N LEU A 75 -16.79 -1.52 -12.44
CA LEU A 75 -17.96 -1.84 -11.61
C LEU A 75 -19.11 -2.51 -12.39
N PRO A 76 -19.52 -2.02 -13.58
CA PRO A 76 -20.55 -2.70 -14.38
C PRO A 76 -20.16 -4.14 -14.73
N ALA A 77 -18.92 -4.35 -15.20
CA ALA A 77 -18.44 -5.69 -15.59
C ALA A 77 -18.35 -6.67 -14.41
N VAL A 78 -18.09 -6.18 -13.19
CA VAL A 78 -18.13 -6.99 -11.97
C VAL A 78 -19.58 -7.26 -11.54
N ARG A 79 -20.49 -6.29 -11.71
CA ARG A 79 -21.91 -6.43 -11.39
C ARG A 79 -22.57 -7.55 -12.20
N ASP A 80 -22.21 -7.68 -13.47
CA ASP A 80 -22.69 -8.76 -14.35
C ASP A 80 -22.23 -10.16 -13.89
N GLN A 81 -21.20 -10.24 -13.04
CA GLN A 81 -20.65 -11.50 -12.52
C GLN A 81 -21.14 -11.86 -11.11
N VAL A 82 -21.97 -11.02 -10.48
CA VAL A 82 -22.39 -11.19 -9.08
C VAL A 82 -23.04 -12.56 -8.85
N GLU A 83 -23.90 -13.02 -9.77
CA GLU A 83 -24.55 -14.33 -9.65
C GLU A 83 -23.54 -15.48 -9.76
N ALA A 84 -22.64 -15.43 -10.74
CA ALA A 84 -21.60 -16.44 -10.93
C ALA A 84 -20.65 -16.52 -9.71
N LEU A 85 -20.26 -15.37 -9.16
CA LEU A 85 -19.47 -15.29 -7.94
C LEU A 85 -20.21 -15.87 -6.73
N ALA A 86 -21.51 -15.61 -6.60
CA ALA A 86 -22.33 -16.20 -5.55
C ALA A 86 -22.48 -17.73 -5.71
N VAL A 87 -22.58 -18.24 -6.93
CA VAL A 87 -22.53 -19.69 -7.22
C VAL A 87 -21.18 -20.26 -6.78
N PHE A 88 -20.08 -19.62 -7.16
CA PHE A 88 -18.74 -20.04 -6.78
C PHE A 88 -18.55 -20.09 -5.26
N ALA A 89 -19.02 -19.08 -4.53
CA ALA A 89 -19.00 -19.06 -3.06
C ALA A 89 -19.71 -20.28 -2.45
N ARG A 90 -20.89 -20.64 -2.97
CA ARG A 90 -21.64 -21.82 -2.53
C ARG A 90 -20.91 -23.13 -2.85
N VAL A 91 -20.21 -23.19 -3.99
CA VAL A 91 -19.36 -24.35 -4.32
C VAL A 91 -18.25 -24.48 -3.30
N VAL A 92 -17.53 -23.40 -2.99
CA VAL A 92 -16.48 -23.38 -1.97
C VAL A 92 -17.02 -23.82 -0.60
N GLU A 93 -18.17 -23.31 -0.19
CA GLU A 93 -18.85 -23.68 1.06
C GLU A 93 -19.14 -25.19 1.12
N ARG A 94 -19.67 -25.78 0.03
CA ARG A 94 -19.94 -27.24 -0.05
C ARG A 94 -18.67 -28.09 0.06
N HIS A 95 -17.54 -27.59 -0.42
CA HIS A 95 -16.24 -28.27 -0.30
C HIS A 95 -15.62 -28.14 1.11
N ARG A 96 -16.26 -27.42 2.04
CA ARG A 96 -15.86 -27.29 3.45
C ARG A 96 -14.42 -26.79 3.63
N PHE A 97 -14.03 -25.81 2.82
CA PHE A 97 -12.83 -25.04 3.14
C PHE A 97 -13.09 -24.24 4.43
N ASP A 98 -12.08 -24.11 5.28
CA ASP A 98 -12.21 -23.42 6.57
C ASP A 98 -11.53 -22.06 6.62
N ARG A 99 -10.75 -21.71 5.60
CA ARG A 99 -10.08 -20.43 5.44
C ARG A 99 -9.67 -20.18 3.99
N VAL A 100 -9.45 -18.91 3.69
CA VAL A 100 -8.85 -18.45 2.44
C VAL A 100 -7.43 -17.97 2.71
N VAL A 101 -6.47 -18.46 1.93
CA VAL A 101 -5.09 -18.00 1.95
C VAL A 101 -4.83 -17.22 0.66
N VAL A 102 -4.76 -15.90 0.76
CA VAL A 102 -4.48 -15.04 -0.40
C VAL A 102 -2.97 -14.89 -0.54
N VAL A 103 -2.42 -15.43 -1.61
CA VAL A 103 -0.99 -15.36 -1.94
C VAL A 103 -0.82 -14.32 -3.04
N GLY A 104 -0.18 -13.20 -2.70
CA GLY A 104 -0.06 -12.05 -3.59
C GLY A 104 0.88 -11.00 -3.03
N MET A 105 1.10 -9.93 -3.79
CA MET A 105 1.87 -8.76 -3.35
C MET A 105 1.13 -7.47 -3.71
N GLY A 106 1.34 -6.43 -2.91
CA GLY A 106 0.78 -5.09 -3.15
C GLY A 106 -0.73 -5.12 -3.23
N GLY A 107 -1.30 -4.59 -4.32
CA GLY A 107 -2.77 -4.53 -4.50
C GLY A 107 -3.45 -5.91 -4.51
N SER A 108 -2.69 -6.98 -4.76
CA SER A 108 -3.17 -8.37 -4.70
C SER A 108 -3.17 -8.97 -3.28
N SER A 109 -2.63 -8.27 -2.27
CA SER A 109 -2.59 -8.73 -0.88
C SER A 109 -3.20 -7.72 0.10
N LEU A 110 -2.95 -6.42 -0.10
CA LEU A 110 -3.35 -5.34 0.81
C LEU A 110 -4.86 -5.12 0.87
N TRP A 111 -5.55 -5.07 -0.27
CA TRP A 111 -7.02 -4.95 -0.25
C TRP A 111 -7.71 -6.20 0.32
N PRO A 112 -7.31 -7.43 -0.04
CA PRO A 112 -7.78 -8.64 0.64
C PRO A 112 -7.55 -8.64 2.16
N GLU A 113 -6.47 -8.00 2.64
CA GLU A 113 -6.22 -7.79 4.08
C GLU A 113 -7.29 -6.88 4.72
N VAL A 114 -7.64 -5.77 4.07
CA VAL A 114 -8.75 -4.87 4.50
C VAL A 114 -10.05 -5.66 4.60
N VAL A 115 -10.38 -6.41 3.54
CA VAL A 115 -11.59 -7.23 3.48
C VAL A 115 -11.63 -8.24 4.62
N GLY A 116 -10.56 -9.00 4.82
CA GLY A 116 -10.50 -10.06 5.83
C GLY A 116 -10.57 -9.55 7.27
N ARG A 117 -9.99 -8.38 7.56
CA ARG A 117 -9.97 -7.82 8.91
C ARG A 117 -11.24 -7.05 9.26
N HIS A 118 -11.80 -6.31 8.31
CA HIS A 118 -12.78 -5.27 8.61
C HIS A 118 -14.14 -5.47 7.95
N LEU A 119 -14.19 -6.13 6.79
CA LEU A 119 -15.42 -6.28 6.00
C LEU A 119 -16.01 -7.71 6.05
N ARG A 120 -15.34 -8.66 6.73
CA ARG A 120 -15.74 -10.06 6.77
C ARG A 120 -17.18 -10.22 7.28
N GLY A 121 -18.02 -10.88 6.49
CA GLY A 121 -19.37 -11.25 6.89
C GLY A 121 -19.40 -12.32 7.98
N LYS A 122 -20.51 -12.43 8.71
CA LYS A 122 -20.66 -13.35 9.86
C LYS A 122 -20.40 -14.83 9.53
N ARG A 123 -20.71 -15.26 8.29
CA ARG A 123 -20.52 -16.64 7.80
C ARG A 123 -19.32 -16.76 6.84
N GLY A 124 -18.53 -15.71 6.72
CA GLY A 124 -17.37 -15.67 5.83
C GLY A 124 -16.20 -16.51 6.31
N LEU A 125 -15.43 -17.03 5.36
CA LEU A 125 -14.17 -17.68 5.68
C LEU A 125 -13.17 -16.65 6.26
N PRO A 126 -12.38 -17.00 7.28
CA PRO A 126 -11.25 -16.19 7.70
C PRO A 126 -10.21 -16.08 6.57
N VAL A 127 -9.55 -14.94 6.48
CA VAL A 127 -8.49 -14.66 5.49
C VAL A 127 -7.14 -14.66 6.16
N ILE A 128 -6.19 -15.35 5.55
CA ILE A 128 -4.76 -15.20 5.81
C ILE A 128 -4.15 -14.59 4.55
N VAL A 129 -3.43 -13.48 4.72
CA VAL A 129 -2.66 -12.86 3.64
C VAL A 129 -1.22 -13.37 3.72
N ALA A 130 -0.77 -13.99 2.64
CA ALA A 130 0.57 -14.55 2.49
C ALA A 130 1.37 -13.69 1.50
N ASP A 131 2.03 -12.65 2.04
CA ASP A 131 2.83 -11.68 1.30
C ASP A 131 4.20 -11.43 1.96
N SER A 132 4.72 -12.45 2.64
CA SER A 132 6.09 -12.48 3.14
C SER A 132 6.78 -13.77 2.73
N ILE A 133 8.05 -13.64 2.38
CA ILE A 133 8.94 -14.77 2.10
C ILE A 133 9.88 -15.07 3.27
N HIS A 134 9.65 -14.44 4.42
CA HIS A 134 10.47 -14.69 5.60
C HIS A 134 10.26 -16.14 6.08
N PRO A 135 11.31 -16.96 6.28
CA PRO A 135 11.17 -18.38 6.60
C PRO A 135 10.24 -18.67 7.80
N VAL A 136 10.37 -17.90 8.89
CA VAL A 136 9.47 -18.01 10.06
C VAL A 136 8.00 -17.80 9.68
N ALA A 137 7.70 -16.80 8.85
CA ALA A 137 6.33 -16.50 8.43
C ALA A 137 5.74 -17.60 7.54
N ILE A 138 6.57 -18.18 6.68
CA ILE A 138 6.20 -19.33 5.83
C ILE A 138 5.91 -20.54 6.72
N GLY A 139 6.75 -20.84 7.70
CA GLY A 139 6.54 -21.93 8.66
C GLY A 139 5.23 -21.75 9.44
N GLU A 140 5.01 -20.57 10.01
CA GLU A 140 3.77 -20.22 10.71
C GLU A 140 2.54 -20.36 9.81
N LEU A 141 2.62 -19.93 8.55
CA LEU A 141 1.55 -20.08 7.56
C LEU A 141 1.24 -21.55 7.29
N VAL A 142 2.26 -22.38 7.06
CA VAL A 142 2.12 -23.81 6.77
C VAL A 142 1.47 -24.53 7.95
N GLU A 143 1.93 -24.27 9.18
CA GLU A 143 1.38 -24.88 10.39
C GLU A 143 -0.08 -24.47 10.60
N GLN A 144 -0.41 -23.20 10.39
CA GLN A 144 -1.81 -22.75 10.41
C GLN A 144 -2.64 -23.52 9.39
N CYS A 145 -2.16 -23.64 8.15
CA CYS A 145 -2.88 -24.31 7.07
C CYS A 145 -3.06 -25.82 7.30
N ARG A 146 -2.11 -26.49 7.95
CA ARG A 146 -2.19 -27.93 8.29
C ARG A 146 -3.27 -28.26 9.31
N ALA A 147 -3.64 -27.30 10.16
CA ALA A 147 -4.71 -27.45 11.14
C ALA A 147 -6.12 -27.60 10.51
N GLY A 148 -6.23 -27.61 9.18
CA GLY A 148 -7.52 -27.62 8.52
C GLY A 148 -7.48 -27.76 7.00
N LYS A 149 -8.48 -27.20 6.31
CA LYS A 149 -8.65 -27.29 4.86
C LYS A 149 -8.60 -25.88 4.22
N PRO A 150 -7.43 -25.41 3.80
CA PRO A 150 -7.28 -24.10 3.16
C PRO A 150 -7.70 -24.12 1.69
N LEU A 151 -8.27 -23.00 1.24
CA LEU A 151 -8.37 -22.61 -0.17
C LEU A 151 -7.31 -21.55 -0.47
N PHE A 152 -6.40 -21.83 -1.41
CA PHE A 152 -5.36 -20.90 -1.82
C PHE A 152 -5.85 -20.05 -2.99
N VAL A 153 -5.75 -18.73 -2.87
CA VAL A 153 -6.04 -17.77 -3.93
C VAL A 153 -4.72 -17.17 -4.37
N ILE A 154 -4.20 -17.61 -5.51
CA ILE A 154 -2.96 -17.11 -6.11
C ILE A 154 -3.32 -15.89 -6.96
N SER A 155 -2.95 -14.70 -6.51
CA SER A 155 -3.29 -13.43 -7.16
C SER A 155 -2.03 -12.74 -7.68
N SER A 156 -1.85 -12.74 -9.00
CA SER A 156 -0.77 -12.02 -9.69
C SER A 156 -1.19 -11.72 -11.12
N LYS A 157 -1.17 -10.45 -11.51
CA LYS A 157 -1.52 -10.00 -12.87
C LYS A 157 -0.64 -10.62 -13.94
N SER A 158 0.68 -10.50 -13.76
CA SER A 158 1.67 -11.05 -14.71
C SER A 158 1.85 -12.56 -14.57
N GLY A 159 1.60 -13.11 -13.37
CA GLY A 159 1.96 -14.48 -13.03
C GLY A 159 3.47 -14.71 -12.90
N THR A 160 4.24 -13.63 -12.76
CA THR A 160 5.72 -13.65 -12.68
C THR A 160 6.26 -12.98 -11.42
N THR A 161 5.41 -12.48 -10.53
CA THR A 161 5.82 -11.91 -9.25
C THR A 161 6.59 -12.96 -8.44
N LEU A 162 7.89 -12.73 -8.24
CA LEU A 162 8.82 -13.73 -7.74
C LEU A 162 8.37 -14.33 -6.41
N GLU A 163 8.00 -13.48 -5.45
CA GLU A 163 7.59 -13.89 -4.12
C GLU A 163 6.27 -14.68 -4.15
N THR A 164 5.27 -14.20 -4.89
CA THR A 164 4.00 -14.90 -5.07
C THR A 164 4.21 -16.28 -5.69
N MET A 165 5.06 -16.37 -6.71
CA MET A 165 5.30 -17.65 -7.40
C MET A 165 6.17 -18.61 -6.57
N SER A 166 7.13 -18.12 -5.80
CA SER A 166 7.89 -18.93 -4.85
C SER A 166 7.01 -19.49 -3.73
N LEU A 167 6.15 -18.65 -3.14
CA LEU A 167 5.15 -19.11 -2.17
C LEU A 167 4.19 -20.13 -2.79
N TYR A 168 3.68 -19.88 -4.00
CA TYR A 168 2.85 -20.84 -4.72
C TYR A 168 3.56 -22.19 -4.88
N ARG A 169 4.80 -22.22 -5.41
CA ARG A 169 5.54 -23.48 -5.60
C ARG A 169 5.75 -24.24 -4.30
N HIS A 170 6.08 -23.52 -3.22
CA HIS A 170 6.22 -24.12 -1.89
C HIS A 170 4.91 -24.74 -1.41
N LEU A 171 3.81 -23.98 -1.43
CA LEU A 171 2.48 -24.44 -1.01
C LEU A 171 1.97 -25.59 -1.89
N ARG A 172 2.19 -25.53 -3.20
CA ARG A 172 1.80 -26.56 -4.17
C ARG A 172 2.51 -27.89 -3.95
N GLY A 173 3.73 -27.87 -3.40
CA GLY A 173 4.44 -29.07 -2.97
C GLY A 173 3.85 -29.73 -1.73
N ILE A 174 3.18 -28.97 -0.86
CA ILE A 174 2.54 -29.46 0.37
C ILE A 174 1.10 -29.87 0.11
N TRP A 175 0.36 -29.08 -0.68
CA TRP A 175 -1.02 -29.33 -1.10
C TRP A 175 -1.05 -29.63 -2.59
N PRO A 176 -1.00 -30.92 -3.00
CA PRO A 176 -0.74 -31.28 -4.38
C PRO A 176 -1.97 -31.21 -5.31
N SER A 177 -3.15 -30.86 -4.81
CA SER A 177 -4.37 -30.85 -5.61
C SER A 177 -4.65 -29.45 -6.16
N GLY A 178 -4.75 -29.32 -7.50
CA GLY A 178 -5.16 -28.08 -8.16
C GLY A 178 -6.53 -27.56 -7.69
N ASP A 179 -7.41 -28.47 -7.25
CA ASP A 179 -8.73 -28.14 -6.68
C ASP A 179 -8.67 -27.32 -5.38
N GLN A 180 -7.49 -27.17 -4.77
CA GLN A 180 -7.26 -26.29 -3.62
C GLN A 180 -6.79 -24.90 -4.01
N PHE A 181 -6.63 -24.62 -5.30
CA PHE A 181 -6.09 -23.36 -5.81
C PHE A 181 -7.09 -22.66 -6.72
N VAL A 182 -7.14 -21.35 -6.59
CA VAL A 182 -7.86 -20.41 -7.45
C VAL A 182 -6.84 -19.40 -7.97
N ALA A 183 -6.93 -19.05 -9.24
CA ALA A 183 -6.09 -18.01 -9.83
C ALA A 183 -6.90 -16.73 -10.04
N ILE A 184 -6.29 -15.58 -9.71
CA ILE A 184 -6.76 -14.27 -10.16
C ILE A 184 -5.62 -13.59 -10.91
N THR A 185 -5.80 -13.34 -12.21
CA THR A 185 -4.70 -12.95 -13.09
C THR A 185 -5.18 -12.25 -14.37
N ASP A 186 -4.27 -11.70 -15.17
CA ASP A 186 -4.66 -11.13 -16.46
C ASP A 186 -4.83 -12.21 -17.53
N VAL A 187 -5.73 -11.97 -18.48
CA VAL A 187 -5.95 -12.87 -19.62
C VAL A 187 -4.63 -13.10 -20.37
N GLY A 188 -4.19 -14.36 -20.38
CA GLY A 188 -3.05 -14.84 -21.18
C GLY A 188 -1.71 -14.81 -20.45
N SER A 189 -1.70 -14.37 -19.20
CA SER A 189 -0.52 -14.33 -18.34
C SER A 189 0.10 -15.72 -18.09
N ALA A 190 1.30 -15.74 -17.50
CA ALA A 190 1.95 -16.99 -17.09
C ALA A 190 1.11 -17.76 -16.06
N LEU A 191 0.45 -17.06 -15.13
CA LEU A 191 -0.41 -17.69 -14.13
C LEU A 191 -1.71 -18.20 -14.75
N HIS A 192 -2.25 -17.54 -15.78
CA HIS A 192 -3.41 -18.05 -16.52
C HIS A 192 -3.10 -19.42 -17.15
N GLN A 193 -1.95 -19.55 -17.80
CA GLN A 193 -1.53 -20.80 -18.44
C GLN A 193 -1.20 -21.89 -17.41
N LEU A 194 -0.53 -21.50 -16.32
CA LEU A 194 -0.20 -22.40 -15.21
C LEU A 194 -1.47 -22.98 -14.58
N ALA A 195 -2.42 -22.12 -14.21
CA ALA A 195 -3.65 -22.54 -13.56
C ALA A 195 -4.48 -23.51 -14.41
N ARG A 196 -4.49 -23.33 -15.74
CA ARG A 196 -5.12 -24.29 -16.67
C ARG A 196 -4.39 -25.62 -16.70
N THR A 197 -3.06 -25.59 -16.83
CA THR A 197 -2.22 -26.79 -16.87
C THR A 197 -2.31 -27.59 -15.57
N GLU A 198 -2.39 -26.88 -14.44
CA GLU A 198 -2.42 -27.46 -13.10
C GLU A 198 -3.83 -27.77 -12.60
N ASN A 199 -4.86 -27.60 -13.44
CA ASN A 199 -6.27 -27.84 -13.13
C ASN A 199 -6.71 -27.13 -11.83
N PHE A 200 -6.46 -25.83 -11.76
CA PHE A 200 -6.97 -25.02 -10.66
C PHE A 200 -8.49 -25.07 -10.63
N ARG A 201 -9.06 -25.01 -9.43
CA ARG A 201 -10.52 -25.04 -9.21
C ARG A 201 -11.25 -24.01 -10.06
N GLU A 202 -10.71 -22.80 -10.12
CA GLU A 202 -11.32 -21.68 -10.82
C GLU A 202 -10.25 -20.67 -11.25
N ILE A 203 -10.49 -20.00 -12.37
CA ILE A 203 -9.59 -19.00 -12.93
C ILE A 203 -10.38 -17.73 -13.23
N PHE A 204 -10.14 -16.70 -12.42
CA PHE A 204 -10.70 -15.38 -12.62
C PHE A 204 -9.73 -14.52 -13.41
N THR A 205 -10.13 -14.12 -14.62
CA THR A 205 -9.29 -13.26 -15.46
C THR A 205 -9.75 -11.81 -15.43
N THR A 206 -8.82 -10.88 -15.27
CA THR A 206 -9.06 -9.44 -15.40
C THR A 206 -8.51 -8.88 -16.72
N PRO A 207 -9.11 -7.80 -17.26
CA PRO A 207 -8.47 -7.01 -18.29
C PRO A 207 -7.14 -6.42 -17.78
N ALA A 208 -6.12 -6.38 -18.65
CA ALA A 208 -4.81 -5.84 -18.30
C ALA A 208 -4.80 -4.30 -18.11
N ASP A 209 -5.93 -3.63 -18.36
CA ASP A 209 -6.03 -2.17 -18.40
C ASP A 209 -6.29 -1.50 -17.04
N VAL A 210 -6.04 -2.24 -15.95
CA VAL A 210 -6.14 -1.77 -14.57
C VAL A 210 -4.79 -1.98 -13.86
N GLY A 211 -4.29 -0.97 -13.16
CA GLY A 211 -3.08 -1.06 -12.31
C GLY A 211 -3.34 -1.83 -11.01
N GLY A 212 -2.31 -2.44 -10.38
CA GLY A 212 -2.46 -3.28 -9.18
C GLY A 212 -3.18 -2.57 -8.02
N ARG A 213 -2.67 -1.40 -7.62
CA ARG A 213 -3.24 -0.52 -6.58
C ARG A 213 -4.63 0.05 -6.91
N TYR A 214 -5.05 0.00 -8.18
CA TYR A 214 -6.37 0.44 -8.66
C TYR A 214 -7.37 -0.74 -8.81
N ALA A 215 -7.02 -1.94 -8.33
CA ALA A 215 -7.80 -3.15 -8.60
C ALA A 215 -8.77 -3.58 -7.48
N ALA A 216 -8.94 -2.78 -6.43
CA ALA A 216 -9.78 -3.13 -5.27
C ALA A 216 -11.24 -3.46 -5.66
N THR A 217 -11.79 -2.75 -6.65
CA THR A 217 -13.16 -2.94 -7.15
C THR A 217 -13.26 -3.89 -8.35
N THR A 218 -12.16 -4.54 -8.75
CA THR A 218 -12.16 -5.57 -9.80
C THR A 218 -12.25 -6.97 -9.17
N LEU A 219 -12.20 -8.03 -10.00
CA LEU A 219 -12.17 -9.42 -9.49
C LEU A 219 -11.01 -9.68 -8.51
N ILE A 220 -9.91 -8.93 -8.58
CA ILE A 220 -8.79 -9.03 -7.62
C ILE A 220 -9.26 -8.76 -6.19
N GLY A 221 -10.07 -7.73 -5.97
CA GLY A 221 -10.60 -7.44 -4.65
C GLY A 221 -11.94 -8.10 -4.35
N VAL A 222 -12.76 -8.34 -5.38
CA VAL A 222 -14.12 -8.87 -5.23
C VAL A 222 -14.15 -10.38 -4.96
N VAL A 223 -13.27 -11.17 -5.57
CA VAL A 223 -13.24 -12.62 -5.34
C VAL A 223 -12.93 -12.94 -3.87
N PRO A 224 -11.90 -12.36 -3.23
CA PRO A 224 -11.69 -12.50 -1.79
C PRO A 224 -12.88 -12.02 -0.96
N ALA A 225 -13.52 -10.91 -1.32
CA ALA A 225 -14.70 -10.38 -0.61
C ALA A 225 -15.89 -11.36 -0.61
N VAL A 226 -16.15 -12.00 -1.73
CA VAL A 226 -17.24 -12.98 -1.83
C VAL A 226 -16.97 -14.21 -0.98
N LEU A 227 -15.73 -14.70 -0.95
CA LEU A 227 -15.33 -15.84 -0.10
C LEU A 227 -15.40 -15.54 1.40
N THR A 228 -15.28 -14.26 1.78
CA THR A 228 -15.41 -13.78 3.16
C THR A 228 -16.82 -13.33 3.52
N GLY A 229 -17.81 -13.64 2.68
CA GLY A 229 -19.22 -13.39 2.97
C GLY A 229 -19.61 -11.91 2.96
N VAL A 230 -18.84 -11.05 2.29
CA VAL A 230 -19.25 -9.66 2.01
C VAL A 230 -20.52 -9.68 1.16
N VAL A 231 -21.48 -8.82 1.49
CA VAL A 231 -22.69 -8.61 0.68
C VAL A 231 -22.31 -7.80 -0.56
N LEU A 232 -21.99 -8.51 -1.65
CA LEU A 232 -21.39 -7.89 -2.83
C LEU A 232 -22.26 -6.80 -3.46
N GLN A 233 -23.59 -6.95 -3.44
CA GLN A 233 -24.50 -5.92 -3.97
C GLN A 233 -24.35 -4.60 -3.21
N ASP A 234 -24.24 -4.64 -1.88
CA ASP A 234 -24.04 -3.46 -1.04
C ASP A 234 -22.67 -2.83 -1.28
N ALA A 235 -21.62 -3.65 -1.32
CA ALA A 235 -20.26 -3.22 -1.62
C ALA A 235 -20.16 -2.49 -2.98
N LEU A 236 -20.70 -3.08 -4.04
CA LEU A 236 -20.69 -2.49 -5.38
C LEU A 236 -21.59 -1.25 -5.47
N GLN A 237 -22.65 -1.18 -4.69
CA GLN A 237 -23.52 0.00 -4.63
C GLN A 237 -22.77 1.20 -4.03
N ARG A 238 -22.10 1.03 -2.89
CA ARG A 238 -21.32 2.10 -2.25
C ARG A 238 -20.16 2.59 -3.12
N ALA A 239 -19.46 1.65 -3.76
CA ALA A 239 -18.43 2.00 -4.74
C ALA A 239 -19.00 2.79 -5.92
N GLN A 240 -20.17 2.40 -6.43
CA GLN A 240 -20.83 3.10 -7.55
C GLN A 240 -21.28 4.51 -7.15
N GLU A 241 -21.86 4.69 -5.97
CA GLU A 241 -22.28 6.00 -5.46
C GLU A 241 -21.10 6.97 -5.37
N MET A 242 -19.96 6.52 -4.87
CA MET A 242 -18.74 7.35 -4.85
C MET A 242 -18.19 7.61 -6.25
N LEU A 243 -18.24 6.60 -7.14
CA LEU A 243 -17.81 6.76 -8.53
C LEU A 243 -18.64 7.83 -9.25
N ASP A 244 -19.95 7.84 -9.03
CA ASP A 244 -20.87 8.85 -9.57
C ASP A 244 -20.63 10.23 -8.95
N ALA A 245 -20.32 10.31 -7.65
CA ALA A 245 -19.91 11.57 -7.02
C ALA A 245 -18.61 12.13 -7.63
N CYS A 246 -17.69 11.26 -8.07
CA CYS A 246 -16.46 11.64 -8.76
C CYS A 246 -16.68 11.98 -10.26
N ARG A 247 -17.92 11.94 -10.77
CA ARG A 247 -18.28 12.44 -12.11
C ARG A 247 -18.60 13.92 -12.14
N GLU A 248 -18.75 14.58 -11.00
CA GLU A 248 -19.02 16.01 -10.92
C GLU A 248 -17.92 16.80 -11.66
N PRO A 249 -18.25 17.55 -12.73
CA PRO A 249 -17.24 18.22 -13.56
C PRO A 249 -16.56 19.39 -12.86
N ASP A 250 -17.22 20.07 -11.90
CA ASP A 250 -16.59 21.11 -11.10
C ASP A 250 -15.66 20.47 -10.04
N PRO A 251 -14.33 20.65 -10.12
CA PRO A 251 -13.39 20.09 -9.15
C PRO A 251 -13.68 20.51 -7.70
N ARG A 252 -14.35 21.65 -7.48
CA ARG A 252 -14.73 22.12 -6.13
C ARG A 252 -15.85 21.30 -5.50
N LEU A 253 -16.72 20.74 -6.33
CA LEU A 253 -17.85 19.92 -5.91
C LEU A 253 -17.55 18.41 -6.00
N ASN A 254 -16.48 18.04 -6.68
CA ASN A 254 -16.01 16.67 -6.84
C ASN A 254 -15.14 16.24 -5.65
N THR A 255 -15.64 15.32 -4.83
CA THR A 255 -14.97 14.88 -3.59
C THR A 255 -13.57 14.28 -3.83
N GLY A 256 -13.40 13.50 -4.90
CA GLY A 256 -12.09 12.94 -5.25
C GLY A 256 -11.13 14.01 -5.75
N ALA A 257 -11.60 14.94 -6.59
CA ALA A 257 -10.78 16.03 -7.11
C ALA A 257 -10.32 16.99 -6.01
N LEU A 258 -11.22 17.35 -5.09
CA LEU A 258 -10.91 18.24 -3.98
C LEU A 258 -9.85 17.64 -3.04
N LEU A 259 -10.00 16.36 -2.66
CA LEU A 259 -8.99 15.66 -1.86
C LEU A 259 -7.64 15.61 -2.59
N GLY A 260 -7.64 15.22 -3.87
CA GLY A 260 -6.41 15.13 -4.67
C GLY A 260 -5.70 16.48 -4.81
N ALA A 261 -6.45 17.56 -5.02
CA ALA A 261 -5.93 18.91 -5.13
C ALA A 261 -5.32 19.42 -3.81
N TRP A 262 -5.93 19.08 -2.67
CA TRP A 262 -5.42 19.42 -1.34
C TRP A 262 -4.13 18.67 -1.01
N LEU A 263 -4.07 17.36 -1.31
CA LEU A 263 -2.84 16.58 -1.14
C LEU A 263 -1.69 17.14 -1.99
N ALA A 264 -1.97 17.51 -3.25
CA ALA A 264 -0.97 18.12 -4.13
C ALA A 264 -0.51 19.51 -3.63
N ALA A 265 -1.44 20.33 -3.12
CA ALA A 265 -1.13 21.62 -2.52
C ALA A 265 -0.20 21.48 -1.31
N GLY A 266 -0.39 20.42 -0.50
CA GLY A 266 0.55 20.09 0.58
C GLY A 266 1.97 19.90 0.08
N VAL A 267 2.17 19.03 -0.92
CA VAL A 267 3.50 18.78 -1.51
C VAL A 267 4.11 20.06 -2.08
N GLN A 268 3.33 20.85 -2.82
CA GLN A 268 3.77 22.11 -3.44
C GLN A 268 4.15 23.20 -2.41
N THR A 269 3.59 23.13 -1.19
CA THR A 269 3.88 24.04 -0.06
C THR A 269 4.79 23.41 1.00
N GLY A 270 5.57 22.38 0.63
CA GLY A 270 6.61 21.79 1.48
C GLY A 270 6.13 20.79 2.53
N ARG A 271 4.89 20.29 2.42
CA ARG A 271 4.29 19.22 3.23
C ARG A 271 4.20 17.93 2.40
N ASP A 272 5.34 17.28 2.23
CA ASP A 272 5.51 16.06 1.41
C ASP A 272 5.23 14.75 2.18
N ARG A 273 4.61 14.83 3.36
CA ARG A 273 4.21 13.66 4.17
C ARG A 273 2.73 13.72 4.53
N VAL A 274 2.10 12.57 4.68
CA VAL A 274 0.71 12.46 5.15
C VAL A 274 0.61 11.46 6.29
N VAL A 275 0.15 11.93 7.46
CA VAL A 275 -0.14 11.07 8.60
C VAL A 275 -1.57 10.55 8.45
N LEU A 276 -1.70 9.22 8.35
CA LEU A 276 -2.97 8.51 8.28
C LEU A 276 -3.42 8.13 9.70
N ALA A 277 -4.38 8.89 10.23
CA ALA A 277 -5.00 8.67 11.52
C ALA A 277 -6.33 7.91 11.34
N LEU A 278 -6.25 6.58 11.46
CA LEU A 278 -7.39 5.70 11.22
C LEU A 278 -7.92 5.10 12.52
N SER A 279 -9.24 5.08 12.68
CA SER A 279 -9.90 4.39 13.79
C SER A 279 -9.54 2.89 13.82
N LYS A 280 -9.71 2.25 14.98
CA LYS A 280 -9.23 0.88 15.24
C LYS A 280 -9.78 -0.16 14.26
N ASP A 281 -11.03 0.03 13.86
CA ASP A 281 -11.82 -0.75 12.91
C ASP A 281 -11.49 -0.44 11.44
N LEU A 282 -10.62 0.53 11.16
CA LEU A 282 -10.17 0.90 9.82
C LEU A 282 -8.66 0.73 9.60
N ARG A 283 -7.87 0.37 10.63
CA ARG A 283 -6.39 0.32 10.55
C ARG A 283 -5.78 -0.39 9.33
N ALA A 284 -6.32 -1.55 8.92
CA ALA A 284 -5.84 -2.27 7.73
C ALA A 284 -5.99 -1.47 6.43
N PHE A 285 -6.96 -0.55 6.35
CA PHE A 285 -7.12 0.36 5.22
C PHE A 285 -5.90 1.27 5.03
N GLY A 286 -5.21 1.59 6.13
CA GLY A 286 -3.97 2.39 6.10
C GLY A 286 -2.88 1.75 5.25
N SER A 287 -2.70 0.43 5.34
CA SER A 287 -1.69 -0.26 4.53
C SER A 287 -2.03 -0.27 3.03
N TRP A 288 -3.32 -0.30 2.69
CA TRP A 288 -3.75 -0.15 1.29
C TRP A 288 -3.55 1.30 0.80
N LEU A 289 -3.89 2.30 1.63
CA LEU A 289 -3.63 3.71 1.33
C LEU A 289 -2.13 4.00 1.18
N GLU A 290 -1.28 3.41 2.01
CA GLU A 290 0.18 3.54 1.92
C GLU A 290 0.68 3.17 0.52
N GLN A 291 0.22 2.03 -0.03
CA GLN A 291 0.54 1.66 -1.39
C GLN A 291 -0.01 2.67 -2.40
N LEU A 292 -1.30 2.98 -2.32
CA LEU A 292 -1.95 3.81 -3.32
C LEU A 292 -1.30 5.19 -3.41
N ILE A 293 -1.02 5.81 -2.26
CA ILE A 293 -0.40 7.13 -2.15
C ILE A 293 1.04 7.08 -2.67
N ALA A 294 1.86 6.18 -2.14
CA ALA A 294 3.28 6.14 -2.42
C ALA A 294 3.58 5.73 -3.87
N GLU A 295 2.94 4.67 -4.39
CA GLU A 295 3.18 4.23 -5.76
C GLU A 295 2.58 5.16 -6.81
N SER A 296 1.51 5.89 -6.50
CA SER A 296 0.92 6.83 -7.46
C SER A 296 1.71 8.13 -7.54
N SER A 297 2.22 8.65 -6.41
CA SER A 297 2.88 9.96 -6.37
C SER A 297 4.42 9.92 -6.45
N GLY A 298 5.04 8.84 -5.99
CA GLY A 298 6.49 8.76 -5.74
C GLY A 298 7.36 8.59 -6.97
N LYS A 299 7.48 9.62 -7.81
CA LYS A 299 8.21 9.59 -9.10
C LYS A 299 8.85 10.93 -9.41
N ASN A 300 9.93 10.90 -10.18
CA ASN A 300 10.63 12.09 -10.67
C ASN A 300 11.00 13.10 -9.56
N GLY A 301 11.38 12.62 -8.38
CA GLY A 301 11.71 13.49 -7.24
C GLY A 301 10.51 14.06 -6.49
N MET A 302 9.28 13.75 -6.93
CA MET A 302 8.03 14.13 -6.28
C MET A 302 7.45 12.95 -5.49
N GLY A 303 6.55 13.23 -4.56
CA GLY A 303 5.78 12.21 -3.89
C GLY A 303 5.23 12.66 -2.55
N LEU A 304 4.25 11.90 -2.06
CA LEU A 304 3.68 12.05 -0.74
C LEU A 304 4.02 10.82 0.08
N MET A 305 4.74 10.97 1.19
CA MET A 305 5.12 9.88 2.08
C MET A 305 4.00 9.57 3.07
N PRO A 306 3.33 8.41 2.96
CA PRO A 306 2.32 8.02 3.91
C PRO A 306 2.98 7.52 5.20
N LEU A 307 2.43 7.96 6.33
CA LEU A 307 2.88 7.62 7.67
C LEU A 307 1.68 7.07 8.43
N THR A 308 1.76 5.82 8.88
CA THR A 308 0.70 5.22 9.69
C THR A 308 1.00 5.34 11.19
N GLY A 309 -0.05 5.61 11.97
CA GLY A 309 0.01 5.66 13.43
C GLY A 309 0.10 7.07 14.01
N ALA A 310 -0.33 7.19 15.27
CA ALA A 310 -0.36 8.47 15.98
C ALA A 310 1.06 8.96 16.32
N VAL A 311 1.26 10.28 16.22
CA VAL A 311 2.49 10.96 16.64
C VAL A 311 2.27 11.56 18.02
N ALA A 312 3.19 11.28 18.96
CA ALA A 312 3.09 11.80 20.31
C ALA A 312 3.35 13.31 20.37
N GLY A 313 2.76 13.98 21.36
CA GLY A 313 2.92 15.43 21.61
C GLY A 313 1.58 16.15 21.70
N THR A 314 1.63 17.44 22.00
CA THR A 314 0.52 18.41 22.00
C THR A 314 1.06 19.80 21.65
N GLY A 315 0.17 20.71 21.21
CA GLY A 315 0.50 22.11 20.97
C GLY A 315 1.69 22.31 20.03
N THR A 316 2.56 23.26 20.35
CA THR A 316 3.72 23.63 19.52
C THR A 316 4.68 22.46 19.29
N ALA A 317 4.91 21.61 20.29
CA ALA A 317 5.79 20.45 20.15
C ALA A 317 5.26 19.43 19.12
N LEU A 318 3.93 19.29 19.02
CA LEU A 318 3.32 18.46 17.97
C LEU A 318 3.38 19.15 16.61
N ALA A 319 3.11 20.45 16.55
CA ALA A 319 3.20 21.25 15.33
C ALA A 319 4.61 21.17 14.71
N ASP A 320 5.67 21.34 15.52
CA ASP A 320 7.06 21.28 15.06
C ASP A 320 7.44 19.91 14.47
N ARG A 321 6.94 18.83 15.09
CA ARG A 321 7.12 17.46 14.60
C ARG A 321 6.41 17.24 13.27
N LEU A 322 5.22 17.82 13.12
CA LEU A 322 4.34 17.65 11.96
C LEU A 322 4.45 18.77 10.92
N ARG A 323 5.42 19.68 11.03
CA ARG A 323 5.54 20.88 10.17
C ARG A 323 5.56 20.60 8.65
N HIS A 324 6.03 19.41 8.27
CA HIS A 324 6.09 18.94 6.88
C HIS A 324 5.03 17.86 6.56
N CYS A 325 3.99 17.76 7.40
CA CYS A 325 2.95 16.75 7.28
C CYS A 325 1.60 17.42 7.02
N LEU A 326 0.79 16.74 6.22
CA LEU A 326 -0.66 16.79 6.27
C LEU A 326 -1.15 15.71 7.24
N VAL A 327 -2.31 15.92 7.86
CA VAL A 327 -2.99 14.89 8.66
C VAL A 327 -4.29 14.52 7.98
N VAL A 328 -4.52 13.22 7.78
CA VAL A 328 -5.78 12.70 7.26
C VAL A 328 -6.40 11.73 8.26
N GLY A 329 -7.55 12.12 8.79
CA GLY A 329 -8.35 11.34 9.73
C GLY A 329 -9.46 10.56 9.02
N ILE A 330 -9.58 9.26 9.27
CA ILE A 330 -10.75 8.49 8.84
C ILE A 330 -11.25 7.65 10.00
N GLY A 331 -12.44 7.95 10.47
CA GLY A 331 -13.13 7.25 11.56
C GLY A 331 -14.44 6.62 11.11
N THR A 332 -15.14 5.99 12.05
CA THR A 332 -16.53 5.52 11.86
C THR A 332 -17.44 6.15 12.91
N PHE A 333 -18.77 6.20 12.75
CA PHE A 333 -19.62 6.70 13.84
C PHE A 333 -19.51 5.88 15.14
N ALA A 334 -19.09 4.61 15.07
CA ALA A 334 -18.82 3.80 16.25
C ALA A 334 -17.51 4.22 16.96
N HIS A 335 -16.56 4.76 16.19
CA HIS A 335 -15.25 5.21 16.65
C HIS A 335 -14.87 6.54 15.95
N PRO A 336 -15.63 7.63 16.21
CA PRO A 336 -15.57 8.85 15.40
C PRO A 336 -14.35 9.71 15.67
N ASP A 337 -13.78 9.59 16.87
CA ASP A 337 -12.66 10.39 17.35
C ASP A 337 -11.48 9.51 17.76
N ASP A 338 -10.29 9.95 17.37
CA ASP A 338 -9.01 9.55 17.96
C ASP A 338 -8.45 10.80 18.66
N ASP A 339 -8.04 10.68 19.93
CA ASP A 339 -7.36 11.72 20.71
C ASP A 339 -6.21 12.40 19.93
N PHE A 340 -5.64 11.71 18.93
CA PHE A 340 -4.67 12.30 18.02
C PHE A 340 -5.22 13.40 17.10
N LEU A 341 -6.43 13.26 16.55
CA LEU A 341 -7.04 14.25 15.66
C LEU A 341 -7.36 15.54 16.42
N ASP A 342 -7.92 15.44 17.62
CA ASP A 342 -8.18 16.61 18.46
C ASP A 342 -6.89 17.37 18.77
N ARG A 343 -5.82 16.66 19.15
CA ARG A 343 -4.50 17.26 19.38
C ARG A 343 -3.87 17.88 18.13
N SER A 344 -4.11 17.29 16.95
CA SER A 344 -3.65 17.81 15.66
C SER A 344 -4.32 19.15 15.34
N ARG A 345 -5.65 19.21 15.53
CA ARG A 345 -6.43 20.46 15.37
C ARG A 345 -5.98 21.54 16.36
N ASP A 346 -5.79 21.18 17.63
CA ASP A 346 -5.29 22.11 18.65
C ASP A 346 -3.88 22.65 18.34
N ALA A 347 -3.06 21.85 17.64
CA ALA A 347 -1.72 22.23 17.20
C ALA A 347 -1.71 23.02 15.89
N ALA A 348 -2.87 23.31 15.28
CA ALA A 348 -3.01 23.99 13.99
C ALA A 348 -2.26 23.30 12.83
N VAL A 349 -2.17 21.97 12.87
CA VAL A 349 -1.63 21.18 11.75
C VAL A 349 -2.72 21.03 10.68
N PRO A 350 -2.42 21.25 9.38
CA PRO A 350 -3.42 21.08 8.33
C PRO A 350 -3.99 19.66 8.30
N GLU A 351 -5.32 19.59 8.46
CA GLU A 351 -6.04 18.33 8.59
C GLU A 351 -7.20 18.24 7.60
N HIS A 352 -7.44 17.02 7.11
CA HIS A 352 -8.71 16.61 6.52
C HIS A 352 -9.24 15.40 7.30
N SER A 353 -10.48 15.43 7.76
CA SER A 353 -11.08 14.31 8.47
C SER A 353 -12.46 13.92 7.92
N ASP A 354 -12.69 12.61 7.84
CA ASP A 354 -13.95 12.00 7.42
C ASP A 354 -14.43 11.00 8.47
N VAL A 355 -15.75 10.93 8.67
CA VAL A 355 -16.40 9.93 9.54
C VAL A 355 -17.36 9.11 8.70
N LEU A 356 -17.03 7.83 8.54
CA LEU A 356 -17.82 6.88 7.77
C LEU A 356 -19.03 6.40 8.58
N PRO A 357 -20.23 6.35 7.97
CA PRO A 357 -21.39 5.75 8.63
C PRO A 357 -21.15 4.30 9.07
N GLU A 358 -20.58 3.50 8.17
CA GLU A 358 -20.30 2.09 8.41
C GLU A 358 -18.93 1.71 7.83
N VAL A 359 -18.31 0.66 8.36
CA VAL A 359 -17.05 0.12 7.80
C VAL A 359 -17.23 -0.29 6.32
N ALA A 360 -18.45 -0.69 5.92
CA ALA A 360 -18.79 -1.02 4.54
C ALA A 360 -18.59 0.15 3.56
N ASP A 361 -18.61 1.40 4.03
CA ASP A 361 -18.33 2.59 3.21
C ASP A 361 -16.88 2.66 2.72
N LEU A 362 -15.98 1.82 3.25
CA LEU A 362 -14.64 1.65 2.70
C LEU A 362 -14.63 1.30 1.21
N TRP A 363 -15.68 0.61 0.69
CA TRP A 363 -15.81 0.37 -0.74
C TRP A 363 -15.94 1.67 -1.54
N GLY A 364 -16.69 2.65 -1.03
CA GLY A 364 -16.75 4.00 -1.59
C GLY A 364 -15.39 4.69 -1.47
N GLU A 365 -14.78 4.67 -0.29
CA GLU A 365 -13.49 5.33 -0.06
C GLU A 365 -12.37 4.82 -0.98
N THR A 366 -12.36 3.53 -1.37
CA THR A 366 -11.38 3.07 -2.36
C THR A 366 -11.45 3.86 -3.67
N VAL A 367 -12.67 4.16 -4.14
CA VAL A 367 -12.89 4.91 -5.37
C VAL A 367 -12.49 6.37 -5.18
N ARG A 368 -12.87 7.00 -4.06
CA ARG A 368 -12.50 8.39 -3.75
C ARG A 368 -11.00 8.57 -3.75
N TRP A 369 -10.27 7.70 -3.06
CA TRP A 369 -8.81 7.77 -2.95
C TRP A 369 -8.10 7.45 -4.27
N GLN A 370 -8.60 6.50 -5.06
CA GLN A 370 -8.07 6.23 -6.41
C GLN A 370 -8.20 7.48 -7.30
N PHE A 371 -9.36 8.14 -7.25
CA PHE A 371 -9.59 9.38 -7.99
C PHE A 371 -8.71 10.52 -7.46
N ALA A 372 -8.60 10.67 -6.14
CA ALA A 372 -7.75 11.68 -5.51
C ALA A 372 -6.28 11.53 -5.88
N MET A 373 -5.73 10.30 -5.87
CA MET A 373 -4.34 10.07 -6.26
C MET A 373 -4.10 10.22 -7.77
N THR A 374 -5.14 10.01 -8.58
CA THR A 374 -5.11 10.34 -10.01
C THR A 374 -4.98 11.85 -10.22
N VAL A 375 -5.78 12.65 -9.51
CA VAL A 375 -5.75 14.12 -9.55
C VAL A 375 -4.44 14.67 -8.97
N CYS A 376 -3.99 14.13 -7.85
CA CYS A 376 -2.72 14.49 -7.22
C CYS A 376 -1.54 14.22 -8.16
N GLY A 377 -1.51 13.05 -8.82
CA GLY A 377 -0.47 12.73 -9.81
C GLY A 377 -0.41 13.76 -10.95
N TYR A 378 -1.57 14.14 -11.50
CA TYR A 378 -1.66 15.18 -12.54
C TYR A 378 -1.07 16.51 -12.09
N LEU A 379 -1.46 17.01 -10.91
CA LEU A 379 -1.00 18.29 -10.37
C LEU A 379 0.48 18.30 -10.00
N LEU A 380 1.04 17.15 -9.62
CA LEU A 380 2.47 16.98 -9.36
C LEU A 380 3.29 16.70 -10.63
N GLY A 381 2.65 16.58 -11.80
CA GLY A 381 3.34 16.28 -13.05
C GLY A 381 3.93 14.86 -13.12
N VAL A 382 3.31 13.90 -12.42
CA VAL A 382 3.73 12.49 -12.41
C VAL A 382 2.62 11.59 -12.97
N ASN A 383 3.02 10.46 -13.56
CA ASN A 383 2.06 9.44 -13.99
C ASN A 383 1.61 8.60 -12.78
N PRO A 384 0.33 8.61 -12.39
CA PRO A 384 -0.14 7.85 -11.22
C PRO A 384 -0.26 6.35 -11.49
N TYR A 385 -0.08 5.90 -12.74
CA TYR A 385 -0.39 4.53 -13.17
C TYR A 385 0.81 3.64 -13.51
N ASP A 386 2.03 4.20 -13.60
CA ASP A 386 3.26 3.43 -13.79
C ASP A 386 4.03 3.23 -12.46
N GLU A 387 5.12 2.46 -12.52
CA GLU A 387 5.98 2.10 -11.38
C GLU A 387 7.40 1.74 -11.84
N PRO A 388 8.10 2.65 -12.53
CA PRO A 388 9.36 2.33 -13.21
C PRO A 388 10.48 1.92 -12.25
N ASP A 389 10.49 2.42 -11.02
CA ASP A 389 11.61 2.26 -10.10
C ASP A 389 11.57 0.92 -9.33
N VAL A 390 10.45 0.19 -9.40
CA VAL A 390 10.33 -1.16 -8.83
C VAL A 390 11.04 -2.20 -9.70
N ALA A 391 11.09 -2.00 -11.02
CA ALA A 391 11.75 -2.93 -11.95
C ALA A 391 13.25 -3.04 -11.68
N VAL A 392 13.91 -1.92 -11.36
CA VAL A 392 15.35 -1.85 -11.09
C VAL A 392 15.75 -2.76 -9.92
N THR A 393 15.00 -2.75 -8.82
CA THR A 393 15.27 -3.63 -7.67
C THR A 393 15.07 -5.11 -8.04
N LYS A 394 14.09 -5.43 -8.88
CA LYS A 394 13.85 -6.82 -9.33
C LYS A 394 15.02 -7.35 -10.16
N GLU A 395 15.50 -6.55 -11.11
CA GLU A 395 16.67 -6.90 -11.93
C GLU A 395 17.93 -7.05 -11.09
N LEU A 396 18.17 -6.11 -10.16
CA LEU A 396 19.34 -6.17 -9.29
C LEU A 396 19.29 -7.36 -8.33
N THR A 397 18.11 -7.73 -7.83
CA THR A 397 17.93 -8.95 -7.03
C THR A 397 18.40 -10.18 -7.79
N GLN A 398 18.00 -10.32 -9.06
CA GLN A 398 18.42 -11.44 -9.91
C GLN A 398 19.94 -11.43 -10.16
N ALA A 399 20.51 -10.27 -10.45
CA ALA A 399 21.95 -10.13 -10.66
C ALA A 399 22.77 -10.50 -9.39
N ILE A 400 22.31 -10.09 -8.20
CA ILE A 400 22.92 -10.48 -6.92
C ILE A 400 22.80 -12.00 -6.68
N LEU A 401 21.63 -12.58 -6.94
CA LEU A 401 21.43 -14.03 -6.80
C LEU A 401 22.34 -14.85 -7.73
N ARG A 402 22.63 -14.34 -8.94
CA ARG A 402 23.56 -14.96 -9.90
C ARG A 402 25.03 -14.64 -9.62
N GLY A 403 25.33 -13.80 -8.64
CA GLY A 403 26.70 -13.33 -8.34
C GLY A 403 27.28 -12.39 -9.39
N GLU A 404 26.45 -11.87 -10.30
CA GLU A 404 26.86 -10.99 -11.40
C GLU A 404 27.07 -9.54 -10.95
N ARG A 405 26.45 -9.15 -9.83
CA ARG A 405 26.57 -7.80 -9.26
C ARG A 405 26.76 -7.87 -7.76
N GLN A 406 27.70 -7.05 -7.26
CA GLN A 406 27.92 -6.87 -5.83
C GLN A 406 26.98 -5.77 -5.28
N PRO A 407 26.56 -5.88 -4.01
CA PRO A 407 25.81 -4.81 -3.34
C PRO A 407 26.62 -3.50 -3.28
N ALA A 408 25.94 -2.36 -3.32
CA ALA A 408 26.59 -1.06 -3.16
C ALA A 408 27.10 -0.86 -1.72
N GLU A 409 28.10 0.00 -1.56
CA GLU A 409 28.59 0.42 -0.25
C GLU A 409 27.54 1.30 0.45
N VAL A 410 27.19 0.94 1.68
CA VAL A 410 26.22 1.66 2.51
C VAL A 410 26.93 2.66 3.44
N TYR A 411 26.20 3.61 4.01
CA TYR A 411 26.73 4.63 4.91
C TYR A 411 27.44 4.01 6.13
N ALA A 412 26.82 3.00 6.74
CA ALA A 412 27.41 2.21 7.81
C ALA A 412 26.77 0.82 7.86
N SER A 413 27.55 -0.17 8.28
CA SER A 413 27.06 -1.52 8.60
C SER A 413 27.29 -1.79 10.08
N ILE A 414 26.21 -2.04 10.81
CA ILE A 414 26.22 -2.29 12.26
C ILE A 414 25.65 -3.66 12.59
N ARG A 415 26.05 -4.20 13.74
CA ARG A 415 25.47 -5.42 14.32
C ARG A 415 24.85 -5.10 15.66
N VAL A 416 23.61 -5.54 15.87
CA VAL A 416 22.87 -5.32 17.11
C VAL A 416 22.21 -6.60 17.60
N THR A 417 22.06 -6.73 18.92
CA THR A 417 21.42 -7.89 19.55
C THR A 417 19.90 -7.75 19.66
N SER A 418 19.37 -6.54 19.51
CA SER A 418 17.94 -6.26 19.56
C SER A 418 17.59 -4.95 18.84
N LEU A 419 16.32 -4.80 18.46
CA LEU A 419 15.81 -3.53 17.91
C LEU A 419 15.95 -2.35 18.89
N ALA A 420 15.88 -2.60 20.20
CA ALA A 420 16.01 -1.58 21.22
C ALA A 420 17.42 -0.96 21.30
N ALA A 421 18.45 -1.66 20.80
CA ALA A 421 19.82 -1.15 20.76
C ALA A 421 20.09 -0.21 19.56
N LEU A 422 19.24 -0.24 18.52
CA LEU A 422 19.44 0.54 17.28
C LEU A 422 19.57 2.05 17.52
N PRO A 423 18.72 2.71 18.33
CA PRO A 423 18.83 4.16 18.52
C PRO A 423 20.19 4.59 19.08
N ALA A 424 20.89 3.73 19.82
CA ALA A 424 22.23 4.01 20.36
C ALA A 424 23.36 3.60 19.40
N ALA A 425 23.14 2.56 18.59
CA ALA A 425 24.16 2.01 17.68
C ALA A 425 24.25 2.73 16.34
N VAL A 426 23.18 3.38 15.87
CA VAL A 426 23.17 4.14 14.62
C VAL A 426 23.99 5.44 14.79
N PRO A 427 24.86 5.79 13.83
CA PRO A 427 25.66 7.02 13.89
C PRO A 427 24.81 8.27 14.14
N ALA A 428 25.28 9.17 15.01
CA ALA A 428 24.50 10.32 15.46
C ALA A 428 24.25 11.33 14.32
N GLU A 429 25.26 11.53 13.49
CA GLU A 429 25.24 12.35 12.28
C GLU A 429 24.22 11.83 11.25
N PHE A 430 24.06 10.51 11.12
CA PHE A 430 23.00 9.92 10.31
C PHE A 430 21.62 10.26 10.91
N LEU A 431 21.46 10.16 12.22
CA LEU A 431 20.19 10.48 12.90
C LEU A 431 19.84 11.98 12.89
N GLN A 432 20.81 12.87 12.74
CA GLN A 432 20.55 14.31 12.55
C GLN A 432 19.95 14.57 11.16
N GLY A 433 20.60 14.07 10.10
CA GLY A 433 20.15 14.24 8.72
C GLY A 433 20.14 15.70 8.23
N GLY A 434 19.70 15.88 6.98
CA GLY A 434 19.52 17.21 6.39
C GLY A 434 18.14 17.81 6.61
N GLU A 435 17.96 19.07 6.23
CA GLU A 435 16.65 19.74 6.28
C GLU A 435 15.61 19.00 5.42
N ASN A 436 14.43 18.76 6.02
CA ASN A 436 13.35 17.95 5.45
C ASN A 436 13.75 16.50 5.04
N SER A 437 14.84 15.94 5.59
CA SER A 437 15.23 14.54 5.37
C SER A 437 14.40 13.58 6.24
N ALA A 438 13.57 12.75 5.60
CA ALA A 438 12.81 11.70 6.28
C ALA A 438 13.73 10.57 6.77
N LEU A 439 13.36 9.92 7.89
CA LEU A 439 13.94 8.66 8.35
C LEU A 439 12.91 7.53 8.18
N THR A 440 13.30 6.48 7.48
CA THR A 440 12.47 5.28 7.26
C THR A 440 13.20 4.04 7.75
N VAL A 441 12.52 3.22 8.55
CA VAL A 441 13.00 1.88 8.94
C VAL A 441 12.43 0.85 7.97
N LEU A 442 13.31 0.14 7.27
CA LEU A 442 12.95 -0.95 6.37
C LEU A 442 13.32 -2.28 7.03
N ALA A 443 12.33 -2.92 7.65
CA ALA A 443 12.49 -4.10 8.48
C ALA A 443 12.26 -5.38 7.68
N TRP A 444 13.30 -6.18 7.51
CA TRP A 444 13.26 -7.52 6.92
C TRP A 444 13.18 -8.57 8.03
N LEU A 445 12.05 -8.53 8.75
CA LEU A 445 11.74 -9.38 9.90
C LEU A 445 10.42 -10.15 9.64
N ALA A 446 10.20 -11.24 10.36
CA ALA A 446 8.90 -11.94 10.31
C ALA A 446 7.74 -10.99 10.69
N PRO A 447 6.67 -10.87 9.88
CA PRO A 447 5.55 -9.96 10.15
C PRO A 447 4.57 -10.55 11.18
N ASN A 448 5.06 -10.78 12.41
CA ASN A 448 4.25 -11.25 13.53
C ASN A 448 4.07 -10.16 14.60
N SER A 449 3.11 -10.37 15.50
CA SER A 449 2.73 -9.39 16.52
C SER A 449 3.90 -8.97 17.43
N ALA A 450 4.80 -9.90 17.75
CA ALA A 450 5.97 -9.64 18.57
C ALA A 450 6.97 -8.70 17.85
N ASN A 451 7.18 -8.86 16.54
CA ASN A 451 7.98 -7.93 15.76
C ASN A 451 7.28 -6.59 15.56
N SER A 452 5.96 -6.58 15.32
CA SER A 452 5.18 -5.33 15.21
C SER A 452 5.33 -4.46 16.46
N GLN A 453 5.18 -5.03 17.66
CA GLN A 453 5.35 -4.29 18.92
C GLN A 453 6.76 -3.73 19.10
N ARG A 454 7.79 -4.51 18.75
CA ARG A 454 9.18 -4.07 18.83
C ARG A 454 9.49 -2.95 17.83
N LEU A 455 8.92 -3.02 16.63
CA LEU A 455 9.03 -2.00 15.61
C LEU A 455 8.28 -0.70 16.00
N ASP A 456 7.11 -0.82 16.62
CA ASP A 456 6.38 0.33 17.16
C ASP A 456 7.19 1.06 18.27
N ALA A 457 7.81 0.30 19.16
CA ALA A 457 8.69 0.85 20.20
C ALA A 457 9.94 1.53 19.60
N LEU A 458 10.55 0.92 18.58
CA LEU A 458 11.66 1.52 17.84
C LEU A 458 11.25 2.82 17.15
N ARG A 459 10.09 2.83 16.47
CA ARG A 459 9.53 4.03 15.84
C ARG A 459 9.37 5.16 16.84
N ALA A 460 8.78 4.89 18.01
CA ALA A 460 8.57 5.87 19.05
C ALA A 460 9.89 6.45 19.58
N ASN A 461 10.90 5.59 19.82
CA ASN A 461 12.22 6.03 20.29
C ASN A 461 12.93 6.91 19.26
N LEU A 462 12.97 6.48 17.99
CA LEU A 462 13.59 7.26 16.92
C LEU A 462 12.85 8.58 16.68
N THR A 463 11.51 8.57 16.69
CA THR A 463 10.68 9.77 16.55
C THR A 463 11.00 10.79 17.64
N ALA A 464 11.11 10.35 18.89
CA ALA A 464 11.51 11.22 20.00
C ALA A 464 12.94 11.75 19.84
N LYS A 465 13.86 10.93 19.34
CA LYS A 465 15.28 11.28 19.16
C LYS A 465 15.52 12.29 18.05
N ILE A 466 14.78 12.21 16.94
CA ILE A 466 14.95 13.11 15.78
C ILE A 466 13.91 14.25 15.74
N ASN A 467 12.96 14.25 16.67
CA ASN A 467 11.82 15.18 16.72
C ASN A 467 11.05 15.29 15.39
N ALA A 468 10.84 14.16 14.71
CA ALA A 468 10.08 14.07 13.47
C ALA A 468 9.51 12.64 13.32
N PRO A 469 8.38 12.47 12.62
CA PRO A 469 7.81 11.15 12.36
C PRO A 469 8.79 10.22 11.64
N VAL A 470 8.80 8.95 12.05
CA VAL A 470 9.60 7.88 11.43
C VAL A 470 8.67 6.89 10.75
N ALA A 471 8.88 6.66 9.46
CA ALA A 471 8.18 5.62 8.72
C ALA A 471 8.76 4.25 9.09
N VAL A 472 7.92 3.22 9.19
CA VAL A 472 8.36 1.84 9.38
C VAL A 472 7.63 0.95 8.38
N GLN A 473 8.39 0.17 7.64
CA GLN A 473 7.89 -0.68 6.56
C GLN A 473 8.49 -2.08 6.67
N VAL A 474 7.71 -3.11 6.38
CA VAL A 474 8.13 -4.53 6.51
C VAL A 474 8.31 -5.18 5.14
N GLY A 475 9.49 -5.76 4.92
CA GLY A 475 9.86 -6.40 3.66
C GLY A 475 9.40 -7.87 3.56
N PRO A 476 9.21 -8.41 2.35
CA PRO A 476 9.31 -7.74 1.05
C PRO A 476 8.06 -6.91 0.69
N ARG A 477 6.99 -6.94 1.50
CA ARG A 477 5.69 -6.29 1.21
C ARG A 477 5.85 -4.85 0.71
N TYR A 478 6.66 -4.03 1.39
CA TYR A 478 6.82 -2.62 0.98
C TYR A 478 7.46 -2.43 -0.39
N LEU A 479 8.21 -3.41 -0.93
CA LEU A 479 8.76 -3.32 -2.29
C LEU A 479 7.65 -3.20 -3.35
N HIS A 480 6.46 -3.72 -3.05
CA HIS A 480 5.24 -3.66 -3.86
C HIS A 480 4.20 -2.73 -3.24
N ALA A 481 4.67 -1.74 -2.47
CA ALA A 481 3.90 -0.63 -1.94
C ALA A 481 4.79 0.63 -1.94
N THR A 482 5.31 1.04 -0.79
CA THR A 482 6.06 2.30 -0.67
C THR A 482 7.44 2.30 -1.36
N GLY A 483 7.94 1.16 -1.82
CA GLY A 483 9.23 1.02 -2.49
C GLY A 483 9.39 1.92 -3.73
N GLN A 484 8.33 2.13 -4.50
CA GLN A 484 8.33 3.08 -5.63
C GLN A 484 8.68 4.49 -5.15
N LEU A 485 8.06 4.98 -4.07
CA LEU A 485 8.35 6.28 -3.49
C LEU A 485 9.77 6.37 -2.94
N HIS A 486 10.26 5.33 -2.26
CA HIS A 486 11.60 5.38 -1.66
C HIS A 486 12.71 5.58 -2.71
N LYS A 487 12.48 5.10 -3.94
CA LYS A 487 13.45 5.13 -5.04
C LYS A 487 13.20 6.24 -6.05
N GLY A 488 11.93 6.48 -6.40
CA GLY A 488 11.51 7.44 -7.41
C GLY A 488 11.13 8.82 -6.85
N GLY A 489 10.89 8.91 -5.54
CA GLY A 489 10.56 10.16 -4.85
C GLY A 489 11.78 11.05 -4.59
N ARG A 490 11.59 12.04 -3.72
CA ARG A 490 12.64 12.97 -3.32
C ARG A 490 13.86 12.22 -2.75
N GLN A 491 15.05 12.68 -3.11
CA GLN A 491 16.33 12.10 -2.68
C GLN A 491 16.86 12.76 -1.39
N GLY A 492 17.95 12.22 -0.84
CA GLY A 492 18.55 12.71 0.40
C GLY A 492 17.79 12.27 1.67
N HIS A 493 16.98 11.22 1.55
CA HIS A 493 16.34 10.58 2.69
C HIS A 493 17.27 9.54 3.33
N ARG A 494 16.89 9.12 4.54
CA ARG A 494 17.67 8.21 5.38
C ARG A 494 16.91 6.93 5.60
N TYR A 495 17.58 5.80 5.38
CA TYR A 495 16.99 4.48 5.49
C TYR A 495 17.79 3.63 6.47
N LEU A 496 17.13 3.14 7.51
CA LEU A 496 17.67 2.12 8.41
C LEU A 496 17.13 0.77 7.98
N ILE A 497 17.96 -0.02 7.29
CA ILE A 497 17.59 -1.36 6.85
C ILE A 497 17.98 -2.33 7.95
N VAL A 498 17.00 -3.04 8.50
CA VAL A 498 17.22 -4.01 9.57
C VAL A 498 16.91 -5.39 9.04
N VAL A 499 17.89 -6.31 9.08
CA VAL A 499 17.75 -7.66 8.55
C VAL A 499 17.94 -8.69 9.64
N ASP A 500 16.97 -9.59 9.78
CA ASP A 500 17.13 -10.76 10.63
C ASP A 500 18.08 -11.76 9.96
N THR A 501 19.24 -11.97 10.57
CA THR A 501 20.23 -12.95 10.09
C THR A 501 20.09 -14.31 10.76
N THR A 502 19.14 -14.47 11.68
CA THR A 502 18.96 -15.66 12.52
C THR A 502 17.96 -16.65 11.94
N ALA A 503 17.13 -16.24 10.97
CA ALA A 503 16.03 -17.01 10.41
C ALA A 503 16.44 -18.19 9.48
N ALA A 504 17.71 -18.62 9.49
CA ALA A 504 18.24 -19.65 8.60
C ALA A 504 17.96 -21.10 9.04
N HIS A 505 17.13 -21.34 10.06
CA HIS A 505 16.95 -22.69 10.62
C HIS A 505 15.56 -23.28 10.33
N ASP A 506 15.56 -24.35 9.52
CA ASP A 506 14.53 -25.40 9.35
C ASP A 506 13.12 -25.07 8.81
N LEU A 507 12.95 -25.28 7.51
CA LEU A 507 11.73 -25.67 6.78
C LEU A 507 12.17 -26.84 5.89
N GLN A 508 11.31 -27.83 5.69
CA GLN A 508 11.56 -28.89 4.71
C GLN A 508 10.84 -28.56 3.39
N GLN A 509 11.50 -28.91 2.28
CA GLN A 509 11.19 -28.90 0.83
C GLN A 509 9.74 -28.58 0.34
N PRO A 510 9.51 -28.06 -0.90
CA PRO A 510 10.37 -28.15 -2.12
C PRO A 510 11.25 -26.94 -2.48
N GLU A 511 10.94 -25.73 -2.02
CA GLU A 511 11.90 -24.62 -1.94
C GLU A 511 12.48 -24.63 -0.52
N THR A 512 13.81 -24.70 -0.37
CA THR A 512 14.43 -24.82 0.97
C THR A 512 14.37 -23.48 1.73
N PRO A 513 14.38 -23.48 3.06
CA PRO A 513 14.51 -22.27 3.89
C PRO A 513 15.69 -21.42 3.48
N ALA A 514 16.78 -22.09 3.12
CA ALA A 514 17.99 -21.47 2.64
C ALA A 514 17.71 -20.66 1.37
N ALA A 515 16.88 -21.16 0.45
CA ALA A 515 16.47 -20.43 -0.75
C ALA A 515 15.61 -19.20 -0.41
N PHE A 516 14.64 -19.32 0.50
CA PHE A 516 13.84 -18.17 0.94
C PHE A 516 14.65 -17.12 1.71
N ALA A 517 15.54 -17.55 2.60
CA ALA A 517 16.45 -16.67 3.33
C ALA A 517 17.45 -15.97 2.39
N GLN A 518 17.99 -16.71 1.42
CA GLN A 518 18.87 -16.16 0.38
C GLN A 518 18.12 -15.14 -0.48
N LEU A 519 16.88 -15.45 -0.90
CA LEU A 519 16.04 -14.53 -1.66
C LEU A 519 15.71 -13.27 -0.85
N LEU A 520 15.28 -13.41 0.40
CA LEU A 520 14.99 -12.30 1.32
C LEU A 520 16.22 -11.38 1.47
N ARG A 521 17.41 -11.95 1.73
CA ARG A 521 18.65 -11.18 1.87
C ARG A 521 19.06 -10.52 0.56
N ALA A 522 18.93 -11.23 -0.57
CA ALA A 522 19.25 -10.66 -1.88
C ALA A 522 18.34 -9.48 -2.23
N GLN A 523 17.04 -9.56 -1.92
CA GLN A 523 16.11 -8.45 -2.10
C GLN A 523 16.44 -7.25 -1.19
N ALA A 524 16.80 -7.51 0.07
CA ALA A 524 17.22 -6.46 1.00
C ALA A 524 18.49 -5.73 0.51
N LEU A 525 19.49 -6.49 0.05
CA LEU A 525 20.73 -5.94 -0.50
C LEU A 525 20.51 -5.17 -1.80
N ALA A 526 19.65 -5.69 -2.69
CA ALA A 526 19.26 -5.01 -3.92
C ALA A 526 18.57 -3.68 -3.61
N ASP A 527 17.61 -3.66 -2.67
CA ASP A 527 16.92 -2.43 -2.30
C ASP A 527 17.87 -1.41 -1.68
N ALA A 528 18.75 -1.84 -0.74
CA ALA A 528 19.80 -0.99 -0.17
C ALA A 528 20.66 -0.34 -1.26
N SER A 529 21.08 -1.14 -2.25
CA SER A 529 21.93 -0.69 -3.35
C SER A 529 21.23 0.34 -4.23
N VAL A 530 19.97 0.10 -4.60
CA VAL A 530 19.20 1.07 -5.40
C VAL A 530 18.97 2.36 -4.62
N LEU A 531 18.71 2.30 -3.31
CA LEU A 531 18.54 3.50 -2.48
C LEU A 531 19.80 4.36 -2.47
N VAL A 532 20.99 3.74 -2.31
CA VAL A 532 22.28 4.43 -2.39
C VAL A 532 22.51 5.02 -3.78
N GLU A 533 22.28 4.25 -4.84
CA GLU A 533 22.41 4.70 -6.23
C GLU A 533 21.47 5.89 -6.57
N ARG A 534 20.37 6.03 -5.81
CA ARG A 534 19.43 7.16 -5.90
C ARG A 534 19.76 8.31 -4.93
N GLY A 535 20.97 8.35 -4.36
CA GLY A 535 21.44 9.46 -3.54
C GLY A 535 20.86 9.50 -2.12
N ASN A 536 20.39 8.37 -1.60
CA ASN A 536 19.92 8.26 -0.22
C ASN A 536 21.00 7.68 0.70
N SER A 537 20.94 8.00 1.99
CA SER A 537 21.83 7.42 3.00
C SER A 537 21.21 6.16 3.58
N VAL A 538 21.97 5.07 3.60
CA VAL A 538 21.50 3.76 4.10
C VAL A 538 22.40 3.29 5.23
N VAL A 539 21.82 3.00 6.40
CA VAL A 539 22.48 2.21 7.44
C VAL A 539 21.95 0.79 7.39
N TRP A 540 22.85 -0.17 7.25
CA TRP A 540 22.55 -1.60 7.32
C TRP A 540 22.74 -2.11 8.74
N ALA A 541 21.74 -2.79 9.29
CA ALA A 541 21.81 -3.40 10.61
C ALA A 541 21.48 -4.88 10.54
N ASP A 542 22.48 -5.73 10.81
CA ASP A 542 22.26 -7.16 11.03
C ASP A 542 21.78 -7.37 12.49
N LEU A 543 20.60 -7.96 12.63
CA LEU A 543 20.08 -8.44 13.90
C LEU A 543 20.67 -9.84 14.13
N ALA A 544 21.58 -9.94 15.09
CA ALA A 544 22.31 -11.15 15.42
C ALA A 544 22.04 -11.57 16.87
N PRO A 545 22.06 -12.87 17.21
CA PRO A 545 21.94 -13.29 18.60
C PRO A 545 23.13 -12.73 19.39
N ALA A 546 22.97 -12.52 20.69
CA ALA A 546 24.12 -12.32 21.56
C ALA A 546 25.09 -13.52 21.37
N PRO A 547 26.42 -13.30 21.33
CA PRO A 547 27.36 -14.41 21.30
C PRO A 547 27.01 -15.39 22.42
N LYS A 548 26.95 -16.70 22.12
CA LYS A 548 26.88 -17.70 23.18
C LYS A 548 28.08 -17.45 24.09
N ALA A 549 27.82 -17.24 25.39
CA ALA A 549 28.90 -17.14 26.38
C ALA A 549 29.80 -18.38 26.21
N ALA A 550 31.09 -18.12 26.00
CA ALA A 550 32.10 -19.14 25.74
C ALA A 550 32.27 -20.11 26.91
#